data_AF-A0A965PSR4-F1
#
_entry.id   AF-A0A965PSR4-F1
#
_cell.length_a   1.000
_cell.length_b   1.000
_cell.length_c   1.000
_cell.angle_alpha   90.00
_cell.angle_beta   90.00
_cell.angle_gamma   90.00
#
_symmetry.space_group_name_H-M   'P 1'
#
loop_
_entity.id
_entity.type
_entity.pdbx_description
1 polymer ?
#
loop_
_entity_poly.entity_id
_entity_poly.type
_entity_poly.pdbx_seq_one_letter_code
_entity_poly.pdbx_strand_id
1 'polypeptide(L)'
;MPKSTAEVTEPVVISGKRKVLILSDIHFPFHDEAALMVALEHGNKEECDTVILNGDTIENYGVSRWEPDPRRRNLQHELQTCREGLAMIRSAFPKADIYFKFGNHDDRLEQYLKKNAPLLLDVPECSLESLLKLDELKIKVARSKQVIKSGNLLILHGHELPKGLANPVCAAKRLYDRLRTTSICG
;
A
#
# COMPACT_ATOMS: atom_id res chain seq x y z
N MET A 1 23.03 21.52 22.90
CA MET A 1 21.83 21.29 22.08
C MET A 1 21.05 20.13 22.69
N PRO A 2 19.73 20.24 22.92
CA PRO A 2 18.93 19.10 23.33
C PRO A 2 18.97 18.01 22.24
N LYS A 3 18.99 16.74 22.64
CA LYS A 3 18.90 15.62 21.69
C LYS A 3 17.49 15.59 21.11
N SER A 4 17.41 15.49 19.79
CA SER A 4 16.14 15.31 19.09
C SER A 4 15.58 13.93 19.40
N THR A 5 14.27 13.86 19.65
CA THR A 5 13.49 12.61 19.74
C THR A 5 12.68 12.37 18.47
N ALA A 6 13.00 13.07 17.38
CA ALA A 6 12.34 12.86 16.09
C ALA A 6 12.68 11.47 15.55
N GLU A 7 11.65 10.69 15.27
CA GLU A 7 11.79 9.42 14.56
C GLU A 7 11.97 9.72 13.07
N VAL A 8 13.12 9.33 12.51
CA VAL A 8 13.39 9.44 11.08
C VAL A 8 12.96 8.14 10.42
N THR A 9 11.96 8.22 9.56
CA THR A 9 11.52 7.07 8.75
C THR A 9 12.40 6.98 7.50
N GLU A 10 13.34 6.03 7.50
CA GLU A 10 14.22 5.82 6.35
C GLU A 10 13.44 5.26 5.14
N PRO A 11 13.77 5.69 3.91
CA PRO A 11 13.10 5.23 2.70
C PRO A 11 13.42 3.77 2.41
N VAL A 12 12.45 3.04 1.85
CA VAL A 12 12.72 1.72 1.27
C VAL A 12 13.38 1.92 -0.08
N VAL A 13 14.62 1.45 -0.23
CA VAL A 13 15.40 1.62 -1.46
C VAL A 13 15.36 0.35 -2.30
N ILE A 14 14.86 0.47 -3.52
CA ILE A 14 14.95 -0.56 -4.57
C ILE A 14 16.22 -0.25 -5.38
N SER A 15 17.22 -1.11 -5.23
CA SER A 15 18.54 -0.95 -5.83
C SER A 15 18.72 -1.81 -7.09
N GLY A 16 19.64 -1.36 -7.94
CA GLY A 16 19.96 -2.03 -9.20
C GLY A 16 19.03 -1.67 -10.36
N LYS A 17 19.30 -2.24 -11.54
CA LYS A 17 18.39 -2.15 -12.69
C LYS A 17 17.31 -3.20 -12.50
N ARG A 18 16.06 -2.74 -12.36
CA ARG A 18 14.88 -3.56 -12.08
C ARG A 18 13.77 -3.21 -13.06
N LYS A 19 12.98 -4.21 -13.46
CA LYS A 19 11.71 -3.98 -14.15
C LYS A 19 10.59 -4.03 -13.12
N VAL A 20 10.00 -2.87 -12.85
CA VAL A 20 9.07 -2.69 -11.74
C VAL A 20 7.64 -2.58 -12.27
N LEU A 21 6.76 -3.49 -11.84
CA LEU A 21 5.31 -3.36 -11.97
C LEU A 21 4.78 -2.60 -10.75
N ILE A 22 4.06 -1.50 -10.96
CA ILE A 22 3.42 -0.74 -9.88
C ILE A 22 1.91 -0.88 -10.04
N LEU A 23 1.24 -1.37 -9.00
CA LEU A 23 -0.21 -1.50 -8.91
C LEU A 23 -0.67 -0.61 -7.74
N SER A 24 -1.53 0.36 -8.01
CA SER A 24 -2.12 1.25 -7.00
C SER A 24 -3.62 1.02 -6.94
N ASP A 25 -4.21 1.25 -5.76
CA ASP A 25 -5.66 1.33 -5.58
C ASP A 25 -6.41 0.09 -6.10
N ILE A 26 -5.93 -1.11 -5.72
CA ILE A 26 -6.60 -2.35 -6.08
C ILE A 26 -7.93 -2.49 -5.34
N HIS A 27 -7.99 -2.07 -4.07
CA HIS A 27 -9.20 -2.08 -3.24
C HIS A 27 -9.91 -3.43 -3.16
N PHE A 28 -9.22 -4.53 -2.81
CA PHE A 28 -9.91 -5.80 -2.54
C PHE A 28 -10.97 -5.62 -1.43
N PRO A 29 -12.20 -6.12 -1.58
CA PRO A 29 -12.71 -6.98 -2.67
C PRO A 29 -13.33 -6.24 -3.88
N PHE A 30 -13.35 -4.91 -3.90
CA PHE A 30 -13.98 -4.07 -4.94
C PHE A 30 -13.15 -3.87 -6.22
N HIS A 31 -12.01 -4.56 -6.34
CA HIS A 31 -11.16 -4.52 -7.53
C HIS A 31 -11.89 -4.87 -8.83
N ASP A 32 -11.43 -4.29 -9.94
CA ASP A 32 -11.82 -4.71 -11.29
C ASP A 32 -10.96 -5.91 -11.72
N GLU A 33 -11.59 -7.08 -11.81
CA GLU A 33 -10.93 -8.35 -12.14
C GLU A 33 -10.22 -8.30 -13.50
N ALA A 34 -10.85 -7.69 -14.51
CA ALA A 34 -10.29 -7.63 -15.86
C ALA A 34 -9.08 -6.68 -15.91
N ALA A 35 -9.17 -5.52 -15.27
CA ALA A 35 -8.07 -4.57 -15.20
C ALA A 35 -6.87 -5.16 -14.46
N LEU A 36 -7.11 -5.81 -13.32
CA LEU A 36 -6.05 -6.47 -12.56
C LEU A 36 -5.39 -7.58 -13.37
N MET A 37 -6.19 -8.44 -14.02
CA MET A 37 -5.66 -9.53 -14.85
C MET A 37 -4.77 -9.00 -15.98
N VAL A 38 -5.22 -7.98 -16.72
CA VAL A 38 -4.42 -7.35 -17.79
C VAL A 38 -3.11 -6.77 -17.25
N ALA A 39 -3.13 -6.13 -16.09
CA ALA A 39 -1.92 -5.57 -15.47
C ALA A 39 -0.91 -6.67 -15.09
N LEU A 40 -1.38 -7.79 -14.55
CA LEU A 40 -0.52 -8.92 -14.16
C LEU A 40 0.03 -9.65 -15.39
N GLU A 41 -0.78 -9.88 -16.42
CA GLU A 41 -0.34 -10.44 -17.69
C GLU A 41 0.73 -9.57 -18.35
N HIS A 42 0.53 -8.25 -18.35
CA HIS A 42 1.50 -7.30 -18.87
C HIS A 42 2.80 -7.36 -18.09
N GLY A 43 2.76 -7.33 -16.75
CA GLY A 43 3.95 -7.42 -15.93
C GLY A 43 4.72 -8.74 -16.12
N ASN A 44 4.01 -9.86 -16.32
CA ASN A 44 4.63 -11.14 -16.60
C ASN A 44 5.29 -11.15 -17.99
N LYS A 45 4.60 -10.61 -19.01
CA LYS A 45 5.13 -10.47 -20.37
C LYS A 45 6.39 -9.62 -20.42
N GLU A 46 6.43 -8.54 -19.65
CA GLU A 46 7.58 -7.65 -19.55
C GLU A 46 8.68 -8.21 -18.63
N GLU A 47 8.48 -9.38 -18.02
CA GLU A 47 9.40 -10.02 -17.08
C GLU A 47 9.76 -9.12 -15.90
N CYS A 48 8.74 -8.49 -15.29
CA CYS A 48 8.92 -7.68 -14.10
C CYS A 48 9.52 -8.52 -12.95
N ASP A 49 10.64 -8.04 -12.41
CA ASP A 49 11.37 -8.67 -11.31
C ASP A 49 11.02 -8.05 -9.94
N THR A 50 10.18 -7.02 -9.95
CA THR A 50 9.74 -6.28 -8.76
C THR A 50 8.27 -5.88 -8.93
N VAL A 51 7.44 -6.11 -7.91
CA VAL A 51 6.03 -5.67 -7.87
C VAL A 51 5.86 -4.75 -6.66
N ILE A 52 5.23 -3.60 -6.86
CA ILE A 52 4.91 -2.67 -5.78
C ILE A 52 3.40 -2.50 -5.75
N LEU A 53 2.80 -2.91 -4.64
CA LEU A 53 1.42 -2.61 -4.28
C LEU A 53 1.45 -1.25 -3.59
N ASN A 54 1.27 -0.20 -4.37
CA ASN A 54 1.47 1.19 -3.98
C ASN A 54 0.19 1.78 -3.39
N GLY A 55 -0.15 1.31 -2.19
CA GLY A 55 -1.28 1.81 -1.40
C GLY A 55 -2.64 1.26 -1.79
N ASP A 56 -3.54 1.31 -0.81
CA ASP A 56 -4.97 1.03 -0.96
C ASP A 56 -5.24 -0.32 -1.63
N THR A 57 -4.53 -1.35 -1.15
CA THR A 57 -4.66 -2.72 -1.68
C THR A 57 -5.89 -3.42 -1.11
N ILE A 58 -6.22 -3.18 0.16
CA ILE A 58 -7.45 -3.65 0.80
C ILE A 58 -8.36 -2.45 1.12
N GLU A 59 -9.67 -2.60 0.94
CA GLU A 59 -10.61 -1.49 1.18
C GLU A 59 -10.74 -1.13 2.68
N ASN A 60 -10.77 -2.15 3.56
CA ASN A 60 -11.03 -1.95 4.99
C ASN A 60 -12.29 -1.11 5.24
N TYR A 61 -13.37 -1.39 4.50
CA TYR A 61 -14.63 -0.63 4.54
C TYR A 61 -15.26 -0.72 5.93
N GLY A 62 -15.31 -1.93 6.51
CA GLY A 62 -15.97 -2.16 7.79
C GLY A 62 -15.33 -1.42 8.97
N VAL A 63 -14.06 -1.06 8.87
CA VAL A 63 -13.29 -0.32 9.89
C VAL A 63 -13.04 1.14 9.51
N SER A 64 -13.68 1.62 8.44
CA SER A 64 -13.61 3.01 8.02
C SER A 64 -14.17 3.95 9.09
N ARG A 65 -13.55 5.14 9.20
CA ARG A 65 -14.09 6.24 10.00
C ARG A 65 -15.32 6.89 9.37
N TRP A 66 -15.51 6.71 8.07
CA TRP A 66 -16.61 7.28 7.31
C TRP A 66 -17.79 6.33 7.40
N GLU A 67 -18.82 6.71 8.15
CA GLU A 67 -19.99 5.92 8.60
C GLU A 67 -20.32 4.74 7.66
N PRO A 68 -19.71 3.55 7.87
CA PRO A 68 -19.91 2.44 6.98
C PRO A 68 -21.24 1.77 7.30
N ASP A 69 -22.01 1.41 6.26
CA ASP A 69 -23.27 0.69 6.40
C ASP A 69 -23.02 -0.60 7.19
N PRO A 70 -23.59 -0.76 8.40
CA PRO A 70 -23.36 -1.92 9.24
C PRO A 70 -23.63 -3.26 8.55
N ARG A 71 -24.55 -3.28 7.57
CA ARG A 71 -24.92 -4.48 6.81
C ARG A 71 -23.85 -4.93 5.82
N ARG A 72 -22.95 -4.03 5.45
CA ARG A 72 -21.85 -4.26 4.50
C ARG A 72 -20.51 -4.47 5.19
N ARG A 73 -20.48 -4.52 6.53
CA ARG A 73 -19.25 -4.76 7.28
C ARG A 73 -18.95 -6.24 7.28
N ASN A 74 -17.93 -6.65 6.54
CA ASN A 74 -17.44 -8.01 6.60
C ASN A 74 -15.91 -8.03 6.47
N LEU A 75 -15.24 -7.59 7.53
CA LEU A 75 -13.78 -7.54 7.57
C LEU A 75 -13.16 -8.92 7.29
N GLN A 76 -13.78 -10.01 7.75
CA GLN A 76 -13.29 -11.35 7.47
C GLN A 76 -13.27 -11.65 5.97
N HIS A 77 -14.34 -11.32 5.25
CA HIS A 77 -14.40 -11.49 3.80
C HIS A 77 -13.42 -10.57 3.07
N GLU A 78 -13.28 -9.31 3.50
CA GLU A 78 -12.30 -8.37 2.93
C GLU A 78 -10.86 -8.91 3.09
N LEU A 79 -10.49 -9.37 4.29
CA LEU A 79 -9.18 -9.97 4.58
C LEU A 79 -8.95 -11.24 3.76
N GLN A 80 -9.96 -12.12 3.67
CA GLN A 80 -9.86 -13.37 2.92
C GLN A 80 -9.66 -13.11 1.43
N THR A 81 -10.45 -12.21 0.84
CA THR A 81 -10.34 -11.86 -0.57
C THR A 81 -8.99 -11.20 -0.89
N CYS A 82 -8.51 -10.32 0.00
CA CYS A 82 -7.20 -9.71 -0.15
C CYS A 82 -6.07 -10.77 -0.08
N ARG A 83 -6.13 -11.73 0.86
CA ARG A 83 -5.16 -12.84 0.93
C ARG A 83 -5.13 -13.66 -0.35
N GLU A 84 -6.29 -14.00 -0.90
CA GLU A 84 -6.41 -14.75 -2.16
C GLU A 84 -5.81 -13.95 -3.33
N GLY A 85 -6.10 -12.65 -3.41
CA GLY A 85 -5.51 -11.75 -4.39
C GLY A 85 -3.99 -11.65 -4.27
N LEU A 86 -3.46 -11.50 -3.05
CA LEU A 86 -2.02 -11.45 -2.79
C LEU A 86 -1.33 -12.78 -3.13
N ALA A 87 -1.96 -13.91 -2.83
CA ALA A 87 -1.46 -15.23 -3.20
C ALA A 87 -1.41 -15.40 -4.72
N MET A 88 -2.43 -14.91 -5.43
CA MET A 88 -2.48 -14.90 -6.89
C MET A 88 -1.36 -14.03 -7.48
N ILE A 89 -1.14 -12.83 -6.96
CA ILE A 89 -0.02 -11.94 -7.38
C ILE A 89 1.33 -12.62 -7.12
N ARG A 90 1.52 -13.25 -5.95
CA ARG A 90 2.74 -14.00 -5.65
C ARG A 90 2.93 -15.19 -6.61
N SER A 91 1.86 -15.89 -6.97
CA SER A 91 1.91 -16.99 -7.93
C SER A 91 2.28 -16.50 -9.34
N ALA A 92 1.80 -15.33 -9.75
CA ALA A 92 2.17 -14.71 -11.02
C ALA A 92 3.64 -14.29 -11.04
N PHE A 93 4.18 -13.85 -9.89
CA PHE A 93 5.56 -13.36 -9.76
C PHE A 93 6.35 -14.12 -8.67
N PRO A 94 6.67 -15.41 -8.90
CA PRO A 94 7.23 -16.29 -7.87
C PRO A 94 8.64 -15.90 -7.42
N LYS A 95 9.42 -15.27 -8.31
CA LYS A 95 10.81 -14.85 -8.06
C LYS A 95 10.96 -13.36 -7.78
N ALA A 96 9.90 -12.57 -7.97
CA ALA A 96 9.99 -11.12 -7.87
C ALA A 96 10.04 -10.65 -6.40
N ASP A 97 10.71 -9.53 -6.18
CA ASP A 97 10.57 -8.79 -4.93
C ASP A 97 9.18 -8.11 -4.91
N ILE A 98 8.37 -8.37 -3.88
CA ILE A 98 7.04 -7.74 -3.74
C ILE A 98 7.04 -6.80 -2.54
N TYR A 99 6.60 -5.57 -2.76
CA TYR A 99 6.48 -4.55 -1.73
C TYR A 99 5.01 -4.17 -1.52
N PHE A 100 4.54 -4.27 -0.27
CA PHE A 100 3.23 -3.80 0.16
C PHE A 100 3.40 -2.44 0.83
N LYS A 101 3.01 -1.37 0.15
CA LYS A 101 3.04 -0.02 0.69
C LYS A 101 1.68 0.36 1.23
N PHE A 102 1.66 0.88 2.45
CA PHE A 102 0.43 1.30 3.10
C PHE A 102 -0.10 2.59 2.46
N GLY A 103 -1.36 2.55 2.06
CA GLY A 103 -2.20 3.70 1.75
C GLY A 103 -3.10 4.08 2.92
N ASN A 104 -4.05 4.98 2.67
CA ASN A 104 -4.99 5.43 3.70
C ASN A 104 -6.06 4.38 4.04
N HIS A 105 -6.35 3.43 3.16
CA HIS A 105 -7.27 2.32 3.44
C HIS A 105 -6.59 1.25 4.30
N ASP A 106 -5.32 0.94 4.01
CA ASP A 106 -4.53 -0.01 4.78
C ASP A 106 -4.34 0.47 6.24
N ASP A 107 -4.13 1.78 6.44
CA ASP A 107 -4.01 2.41 7.76
C ASP A 107 -5.30 2.34 8.60
N ARG A 108 -6.48 2.13 8.00
CA ARG A 108 -7.78 2.21 8.71
C ARG A 108 -7.87 1.22 9.85
N LEU A 109 -7.33 0.01 9.68
CA LEU A 109 -7.39 -1.02 10.72
C LEU A 109 -6.65 -0.57 11.99
N GLU A 110 -5.42 -0.05 11.84
CA GLU A 110 -4.64 0.43 12.99
C GLU A 110 -5.35 1.62 13.68
N GLN A 111 -5.93 2.54 12.89
CA GLN A 111 -6.71 3.66 13.44
C GLN A 111 -7.96 3.20 14.19
N TYR A 112 -8.64 2.16 13.67
CA TYR A 112 -9.80 1.55 14.32
C TYR A 112 -9.41 0.90 15.65
N LEU A 113 -8.30 0.14 15.68
CA LEU A 113 -7.80 -0.49 16.91
C LEU A 113 -7.41 0.57 17.95
N LYS A 114 -6.71 1.65 17.56
CA LYS A 114 -6.39 2.77 18.47
C LYS A 114 -7.61 3.34 19.17
N LYS A 115 -8.74 3.45 18.48
CA LYS A 115 -9.97 4.04 19.03
C LYS A 115 -10.79 3.07 19.85
N ASN A 116 -10.92 1.82 19.39
CA ASN A 116 -11.92 0.88 19.93
C ASN A 116 -11.30 -0.24 20.79
N ALA A 117 -10.05 -0.61 20.56
CA ALA A 117 -9.37 -1.70 21.23
C ALA A 117 -7.85 -1.46 21.32
N PRO A 118 -7.40 -0.41 22.05
CA PRO A 118 -5.98 -0.03 22.11
C PRO A 118 -5.08 -1.12 22.70
N LEU A 119 -5.63 -2.00 23.54
CA LEU A 119 -4.94 -3.17 24.11
C LEU A 119 -4.59 -4.26 23.08
N LEU A 120 -5.03 -4.11 21.83
CA LEU A 120 -4.67 -5.04 20.74
C LEU A 120 -3.57 -4.46 19.84
N LEU A 121 -3.11 -3.22 20.07
CA LEU A 121 -2.07 -2.61 19.25
C LEU A 121 -0.69 -3.22 19.47
N ASP A 122 -0.44 -3.74 20.66
CA ASP A 122 0.78 -4.44 21.06
C ASP A 122 0.72 -5.95 20.75
N VAL A 123 -0.40 -6.43 20.19
CA VAL A 123 -0.59 -7.83 19.77
C VAL A 123 -0.22 -7.96 18.28
N PRO A 124 0.93 -8.59 17.93
CA PRO A 124 1.40 -8.68 16.54
C PRO A 124 0.41 -9.36 15.59
N GLU A 125 -0.39 -10.30 16.08
CA GLU A 125 -1.39 -11.05 15.31
C GLU A 125 -2.57 -10.16 14.86
N CYS A 126 -2.78 -9.03 15.53
CA CYS A 126 -3.80 -8.05 15.19
C CYS A 126 -3.32 -6.99 14.19
N SER A 127 -2.03 -7.00 13.82
CA SER A 127 -1.51 -6.15 12.75
C SER A 127 -2.08 -6.55 11.39
N LEU A 128 -2.23 -5.59 10.48
CA LEU A 128 -2.70 -5.88 9.12
C LEU A 128 -1.75 -6.86 8.41
N GLU A 129 -0.46 -6.78 8.71
CA GLU A 129 0.59 -7.59 8.06
C GLU A 129 0.44 -9.07 8.43
N SER A 130 0.23 -9.36 9.71
CA SER A 130 -0.08 -10.69 10.21
C SER A 130 -1.44 -11.18 9.71
N LEU A 131 -2.46 -10.30 9.75
CA LEU A 131 -3.79 -10.65 9.25
C LEU A 131 -3.79 -10.91 7.74
N LEU A 132 -2.92 -10.32 6.94
CA LEU A 132 -2.80 -10.65 5.51
C LEU A 132 -1.79 -11.75 5.22
N LYS A 133 -1.12 -12.30 6.25
CA LYS A 133 -0.09 -13.35 6.12
C LYS A 133 1.03 -12.94 5.16
N LEU A 134 1.44 -11.67 5.21
CA LEU A 134 2.45 -11.13 4.28
C LEU A 134 3.80 -11.86 4.37
N ASP A 135 4.16 -12.32 5.57
CA ASP A 135 5.38 -13.09 5.82
C ASP A 135 5.38 -14.44 5.08
N GLU A 136 4.26 -15.15 5.08
CA GLU A 136 4.10 -16.43 4.35
C GLU A 136 4.30 -16.22 2.84
N LEU A 137 3.89 -15.05 2.34
CA LEU A 137 4.03 -14.65 0.94
C LEU A 137 5.35 -13.94 0.65
N LYS A 138 6.27 -13.80 1.61
CA LYS A 138 7.54 -13.07 1.48
C LYS A 138 7.38 -11.65 0.93
N ILE A 139 6.32 -10.95 1.34
CA ILE A 139 6.01 -9.59 0.91
C ILE A 139 6.65 -8.60 1.89
N LYS A 140 7.45 -7.67 1.38
CA LYS A 140 8.14 -6.65 2.17
C LYS A 140 7.19 -5.47 2.41
N VAL A 141 7.15 -4.94 3.62
CA VAL A 141 6.23 -3.87 3.98
C VAL A 141 6.92 -2.51 3.93
N ALA A 142 6.26 -1.53 3.33
CA ALA A 142 6.57 -0.11 3.46
C ALA A 142 5.43 0.56 4.22
N ARG A 143 5.69 1.01 5.45
CA ARG A 143 4.65 1.56 6.33
C ARG A 143 4.17 2.94 5.85
N SER A 144 3.09 3.41 6.45
CA SER A 144 2.55 4.75 6.18
C SER A 144 3.60 5.83 6.39
N LYS A 145 3.70 6.76 5.43
CA LYS A 145 4.73 7.83 5.34
C LYS A 145 6.15 7.34 5.03
N GLN A 146 6.36 6.03 4.86
CA GLN A 146 7.62 5.50 4.39
C GLN A 146 7.65 5.52 2.86
N VAL A 147 8.53 6.36 2.31
CA VAL A 147 8.65 6.52 0.86
C VAL A 147 9.44 5.35 0.26
N ILE A 148 9.02 4.86 -0.91
CA ILE A 148 9.83 3.90 -1.68
C ILE A 148 10.61 4.68 -2.74
N LYS A 149 11.90 4.38 -2.87
CA LYS A 149 12.79 4.98 -3.87
C LYS A 149 13.31 3.91 -4.82
N SER A 150 13.01 4.05 -6.11
CA SER A 150 13.56 3.21 -7.18
C SER A 150 14.43 4.07 -8.09
N GLY A 151 15.76 3.99 -7.90
CA GLY A 151 16.70 4.93 -8.54
C GLY A 151 16.39 6.39 -8.17
N ASN A 152 16.02 7.21 -9.17
CA ASN A 152 15.63 8.62 -8.97
C ASN A 152 14.10 8.82 -8.86
N LEU A 153 13.31 7.75 -9.00
CA LEU A 153 11.86 7.79 -8.88
C LEU A 153 11.46 7.63 -7.41
N LEU A 154 10.71 8.60 -6.89
CA LEU A 154 10.00 8.46 -5.62
C LEU A 154 8.61 7.87 -5.84
N ILE A 155 8.24 6.90 -5.02
CA ILE A 155 6.96 6.19 -5.07
C ILE A 155 6.25 6.43 -3.74
N LEU A 156 5.08 7.07 -3.83
CA LEU A 156 4.32 7.61 -2.71
C LEU A 156 2.84 7.21 -2.84
N HIS A 157 2.12 7.27 -1.72
CA HIS A 157 0.65 7.26 -1.72
C HIS A 157 0.10 8.65 -1.39
N GLY A 158 -1.05 9.02 -1.96
CA GLY A 158 -1.58 10.38 -1.90
C GLY A 158 -1.79 10.93 -0.49
N HIS A 159 -2.06 10.07 0.50
CA HIS A 159 -2.27 10.47 1.90
C HIS A 159 -1.00 10.91 2.62
N GLU A 160 0.17 10.57 2.08
CA GLU A 160 1.47 10.96 2.63
C GLU A 160 1.80 12.42 2.32
N LEU A 161 1.11 12.98 1.33
CA LEU A 161 1.29 14.36 0.94
C LEU A 161 0.40 15.30 1.78
N PRO A 162 0.87 16.53 2.10
CA PRO A 162 0.09 17.48 2.86
C PRO A 162 -1.28 17.78 2.23
N LYS A 163 -2.32 17.91 3.07
CA LYS A 163 -3.69 18.24 2.64
C LYS A 163 -3.70 19.47 1.72
N GLY A 164 -4.39 19.37 0.57
CA GLY A 164 -4.50 20.45 -0.44
C GLY A 164 -4.01 20.09 -1.85
N LEU A 165 -3.45 18.89 -2.04
CA LEU A 165 -3.12 18.33 -3.35
C LEU A 165 -4.32 17.72 -4.10
N ALA A 166 -5.38 17.37 -3.38
CA ALA A 166 -6.64 16.86 -3.94
C ALA A 166 -7.45 17.89 -4.74
N ASN A 167 -6.93 19.12 -4.91
CA ASN A 167 -7.53 20.09 -5.81
C ASN A 167 -7.02 19.80 -7.24
N PRO A 168 -7.88 19.32 -8.16
CA PRO A 168 -7.48 18.51 -9.32
C PRO A 168 -6.74 19.27 -10.43
N VAL A 169 -6.43 20.56 -10.25
CA VAL A 169 -5.77 21.36 -11.28
C VAL A 169 -4.27 21.04 -11.31
N CYS A 170 -3.89 20.22 -12.28
CA CYS A 170 -2.51 19.84 -12.63
C CYS A 170 -1.76 19.08 -11.50
N ALA A 171 -2.29 17.92 -11.10
CA ALA A 171 -1.73 17.07 -10.03
C ALA A 171 -0.23 16.78 -10.22
N ALA A 172 0.20 16.41 -11.43
CA ALA A 172 1.61 16.11 -11.73
C ALA A 172 2.53 17.33 -11.49
N LYS A 173 2.13 18.53 -11.95
CA LYS A 173 2.91 19.76 -11.71
C LYS A 173 3.00 20.07 -10.23
N ARG A 174 1.91 19.96 -9.48
CA ARG A 174 1.91 20.21 -8.03
C ARG A 174 2.80 19.23 -7.28
N LEU A 175 2.76 17.96 -7.66
CA LEU A 175 3.63 16.93 -7.10
C LEU A 175 5.10 17.28 -7.34
N TYR A 176 5.45 17.65 -8.57
CA TYR A 176 6.80 18.09 -8.94
C TYR A 176 7.23 19.38 -8.23
N ASP A 177 6.37 20.41 -8.17
CA ASP A 177 6.68 21.69 -7.52
C ASP A 177 6.98 21.53 -6.02
N ARG A 178 6.39 20.52 -5.39
CA ARG A 178 6.58 20.21 -3.96
C ARG A 178 7.80 19.33 -3.71
N LEU A 179 7.90 18.21 -4.42
CA LEU A 179 8.94 17.22 -4.17
C LEU A 179 10.26 17.57 -4.88
N ARG A 180 10.21 18.45 -5.90
CA ARG A 180 11.34 18.86 -6.74
C ARG A 180 12.08 17.66 -7.36
N THR A 181 11.38 16.55 -7.57
CA THR A 181 11.91 15.32 -8.13
C THR A 181 10.83 14.54 -8.88
N THR A 182 11.26 13.64 -9.75
CA THR A 182 10.38 12.70 -10.45
C THR A 182 9.72 11.78 -9.44
N SER A 183 8.41 11.67 -9.51
CA SER A 183 7.61 10.91 -8.55
C SER A 183 6.37 10.31 -9.20
N ILE A 184 5.93 9.19 -8.65
CA ILE A 184 4.65 8.55 -8.93
C ILE A 184 3.84 8.51 -7.63
N CYS A 185 2.55 8.78 -7.76
CA CYS A 185 1.60 8.80 -6.65
C CYS A 185 0.36 8.01 -7.08
N GLY A 186 0.07 6.96 -6.32
CA GLY A 186 -1.25 6.33 -6.25
C GLY A 186 -2.08 7.08 -5.25
#